data_AF-A0A382JG37-F1
#
_entry.id   AF-A0A382JG37-F1
#
_cell.length_a   1.000
_cell.length_b   1.000
_cell.length_c   1.000
_cell.angle_alpha   90.00
_cell.angle_beta   90.00
_cell.angle_gamma   90.00
#
_symmetry.space_group_name_H-M   'P 1'
#
loop_
_entity.id
_entity.type
_entity.pdbx_description
1 polymer ?
#
loop_
_entity_poly.entity_id
_entity_poly.type
_entity_poly.pdbx_seq_one_letter_code
_entity_poly.pdbx_strand_id
1 'polypeptide(L)'
;VTGFESYKLYLAVWQHFSLSRDYNYFKYNGKLGNITGKAYENRKDKYFFEALGKRNKGDLLQYYVANFAHHGSEVQWIGDLHSKESEDVYVHWQKRIQSLSYIFEKDLKEVNEFLIARGLEFDRLFDVEEDEHPIIFRFVQQRMIEVETYIIMDKILGFSKRIANDIKESYIFPSEQYRYDRYAEFLNLESDKYIKIMKGVFDATTE
;
A
#
# COMPACT_ATOMS: atom_id res chain seq x y z
N VAL A 1 -10.82 22.16 -3.12
CA VAL A 1 -11.42 21.33 -2.05
C VAL A 1 -11.47 22.20 -0.82
N THR A 2 -12.63 22.34 -0.18
CA THR A 2 -12.75 23.09 1.10
C THR A 2 -12.06 22.32 2.23
N GLY A 3 -11.71 23.00 3.33
CA GLY A 3 -11.13 22.32 4.50
C GLY A 3 -12.03 21.22 5.05
N PHE A 4 -13.35 21.45 5.06
CA PHE A 4 -14.31 20.43 5.50
C PHE A 4 -14.36 19.20 4.56
N GLU A 5 -14.29 19.41 3.25
CA GLU A 5 -14.19 18.30 2.29
C GLU A 5 -12.88 17.54 2.42
N SER A 6 -11.75 18.25 2.62
CA SER A 6 -10.45 17.65 2.90
C SER A 6 -10.49 16.80 4.17
N TYR A 7 -11.12 17.29 5.24
CA TYR A 7 -11.32 16.54 6.47
C TYR A 7 -12.14 15.26 6.28
N LYS A 8 -13.28 15.34 5.59
CA LYS A 8 -14.09 14.15 5.28
C LYS A 8 -13.29 13.13 4.48
N LEU A 9 -12.54 13.58 3.48
CA LEU A 9 -11.71 12.71 2.67
C LEU A 9 -10.60 12.06 3.49
N TYR A 10 -9.87 12.84 4.29
CA TYR A 10 -8.85 12.33 5.22
C TYR A 10 -9.42 11.23 6.09
N LEU A 11 -10.56 11.47 6.75
CA LEU A 11 -11.18 10.47 7.62
C LEU A 11 -11.60 9.20 6.87
N ALA A 12 -12.03 9.32 5.61
CA ALA A 12 -12.50 8.18 4.84
C ALA A 12 -11.32 7.29 4.46
N VAL A 13 -10.23 7.89 4.01
CA VAL A 13 -9.01 7.17 3.68
C VAL A 13 -8.35 6.62 4.96
N TRP A 14 -8.26 7.42 6.02
CA TRP A 14 -7.73 6.99 7.31
C TRP A 14 -8.48 5.77 7.87
N GLN A 15 -9.81 5.81 7.92
CA GLN A 15 -10.60 4.67 8.39
C GLN A 15 -10.47 3.44 7.50
N HIS A 16 -10.26 3.62 6.19
CA HIS A 16 -10.05 2.51 5.27
C HIS A 16 -8.74 1.77 5.58
N PHE A 17 -7.68 2.51 5.89
CA PHE A 17 -6.39 1.95 6.29
C PHE A 17 -6.30 1.56 7.77
N SER A 18 -7.34 1.80 8.59
CA SER A 18 -7.32 1.46 10.02
C SER A 18 -7.90 0.08 10.25
N LEU A 19 -7.12 -0.78 10.93
CA LEU A 19 -7.54 -2.14 11.28
C LEU A 19 -8.72 -2.13 12.27
N SER A 20 -8.82 -1.09 13.10
CA SER A 20 -9.81 -0.99 14.18
C SER A 20 -11.18 -0.42 13.76
N ARG A 21 -11.29 0.14 12.55
CA ARG A 21 -12.48 0.90 12.12
C ARG A 21 -13.48 0.13 11.26
N ASP A 22 -13.08 -1.03 10.72
CA ASP A 22 -13.87 -1.86 9.80
C ASP A 22 -14.62 -1.03 8.71
N TYR A 23 -13.92 -0.03 8.16
CA TYR A 23 -14.45 0.82 7.09
C TYR A 23 -13.78 0.47 5.78
N ASN A 24 -14.54 0.52 4.68
CA ASN A 24 -14.01 0.35 3.34
C ASN A 24 -14.44 1.52 2.43
N TYR A 25 -13.47 2.26 1.92
CA TYR A 25 -13.70 3.45 1.10
C TYR A 25 -14.52 3.14 -0.15
N PHE A 26 -14.24 2.04 -0.84
CA PHE A 26 -14.91 1.66 -2.09
C PHE A 26 -16.33 1.15 -1.84
N LYS A 27 -16.52 0.32 -0.81
CA LYS A 27 -17.84 -0.19 -0.39
C LYS A 27 -18.83 0.95 -0.07
N TYR A 28 -18.34 2.01 0.57
CA TYR A 28 -19.18 3.16 0.95
C TYR A 28 -19.03 4.37 0.02
N ASN A 29 -18.28 4.22 -1.09
CA ASN A 29 -18.00 5.29 -2.05
C ASN A 29 -17.52 6.60 -1.38
N GLY A 30 -16.58 6.47 -0.43
CA GLY A 30 -16.01 7.58 0.34
C GLY A 30 -16.97 8.25 1.34
N LYS A 31 -18.18 7.72 1.55
CA LYS A 31 -19.16 8.33 2.45
C LYS A 31 -18.91 7.90 3.90
N LEU A 32 -18.89 8.90 4.77
CA LEU A 32 -18.80 8.72 6.22
C LEU A 32 -20.14 9.07 6.89
N GLY A 33 -20.49 8.35 7.94
CA GLY A 33 -21.66 8.66 8.77
C GLY A 33 -21.46 9.95 9.60
N ASN A 34 -22.54 10.64 9.93
CA ASN A 34 -22.67 11.72 10.92
C ASN A 34 -21.48 12.70 11.10
N ILE A 35 -20.88 13.17 10.00
CA ILE A 35 -19.90 14.28 10.06
C ILE A 35 -20.62 15.60 9.81
N THR A 36 -20.57 16.50 10.80
CA THR A 36 -21.21 17.83 10.71
C THR A 36 -20.18 18.94 10.56
N GLY A 37 -20.56 20.00 9.83
CA GLY A 37 -19.72 21.19 9.71
C GLY A 37 -19.45 21.87 11.06
N LYS A 38 -20.44 21.86 11.98
CA LYS A 38 -20.28 22.38 13.34
C LYS A 38 -19.18 21.66 14.11
N ALA A 39 -19.11 20.33 14.01
CA ALA A 39 -18.06 19.55 14.65
C ALA A 39 -16.68 19.87 14.04
N TYR A 40 -16.61 20.05 12.72
CA TYR A 40 -15.39 20.47 12.03
C TYR A 40 -14.92 21.87 12.46
N GLU A 41 -15.82 22.84 12.55
CA GLU A 41 -15.44 24.22 12.93
C GLU A 41 -14.82 24.33 14.33
N ASN A 42 -15.19 23.42 15.22
CA ASN A 42 -14.65 23.35 16.58
C ASN A 42 -13.28 22.65 16.65
N ARG A 43 -12.77 22.08 15.55
CA ARG A 43 -11.46 21.42 15.54
C ARG A 43 -10.33 22.45 15.61
N LYS A 44 -9.37 22.19 16.50
CA LYS A 44 -8.16 23.03 16.66
C LYS A 44 -7.17 22.89 15.50
N ASP A 45 -7.18 21.74 14.84
CA ASP A 45 -6.29 21.36 13.74
C ASP A 45 -6.90 21.64 12.35
N LYS A 46 -8.00 22.40 12.27
CA LYS A 46 -8.75 22.63 11.02
C LYS A 46 -7.93 23.28 9.91
N TYR A 47 -6.99 24.15 10.29
CA TYR A 47 -6.12 24.85 9.35
C TYR A 47 -5.30 23.90 8.48
N PHE A 48 -4.94 22.72 9.00
CA PHE A 48 -4.18 21.74 8.23
C PHE A 48 -5.01 21.17 7.07
N PHE A 49 -6.29 20.89 7.28
CA PHE A 49 -7.19 20.42 6.22
C PHE A 49 -7.43 21.51 5.18
N GLU A 50 -7.57 22.77 5.60
CA GLU A 50 -7.70 23.91 4.68
C GLU A 50 -6.46 24.06 3.78
N ALA A 51 -5.28 24.02 4.39
CA ALA A 51 -4.03 24.16 3.65
C ALA A 51 -3.76 22.96 2.72
N LEU A 52 -4.05 21.72 3.14
CA LEU A 52 -3.94 20.53 2.28
C LEU A 52 -4.94 20.54 1.13
N GLY A 53 -6.21 20.87 1.41
CA GLY A 53 -7.26 20.97 0.40
C GLY A 53 -7.00 22.04 -0.66
N LYS A 54 -6.23 23.09 -0.30
CA LYS A 54 -5.76 24.11 -1.23
C LYS A 54 -4.53 23.65 -2.02
N ARG A 55 -3.52 23.07 -1.35
CA ARG A 55 -2.23 22.65 -1.94
C ARG A 55 -2.43 21.52 -2.97
N ASN A 56 -3.16 20.48 -2.59
CA ASN A 56 -3.33 19.26 -3.39
C ASN A 56 -4.67 19.25 -4.14
N LYS A 57 -5.07 20.39 -4.70
CA LYS A 57 -6.35 20.50 -5.41
C LYS A 57 -6.29 19.66 -6.69
N GLY A 58 -7.08 18.59 -6.74
CA GLY A 58 -7.12 17.63 -7.85
C GLY A 58 -6.64 16.25 -7.42
N ASP A 59 -5.60 16.21 -6.59
CA ASP A 59 -4.90 14.96 -6.25
C ASP A 59 -4.96 14.59 -4.76
N LEU A 60 -5.73 15.32 -3.95
CA LEU A 60 -5.78 15.16 -2.49
C LEU A 60 -6.04 13.71 -2.05
N LEU A 61 -6.88 12.96 -2.78
CA LEU A 61 -7.12 11.54 -2.51
C LEU A 61 -5.82 10.74 -2.66
N GLN A 62 -5.10 10.91 -3.77
CA GLN A 62 -3.85 10.21 -4.03
C GLN A 62 -2.77 10.60 -3.02
N TYR A 63 -2.72 11.88 -2.63
CA TYR A 63 -1.82 12.36 -1.57
C TYR A 63 -2.03 11.62 -0.25
N TYR A 64 -3.29 11.48 0.19
CA TYR A 64 -3.62 10.72 1.39
C TYR A 64 -3.33 9.23 1.23
N VAL A 65 -3.73 8.62 0.11
CA VAL A 65 -3.47 7.20 -0.16
C VAL A 65 -1.97 6.89 -0.13
N ALA A 66 -1.14 7.68 -0.79
CA ALA A 66 0.31 7.50 -0.81
C ALA A 66 0.93 7.53 0.59
N ASN A 67 0.53 8.52 1.40
CA ASN A 67 1.03 8.68 2.76
C ASN A 67 0.55 7.56 3.70
N PHE A 68 -0.73 7.19 3.65
CA PHE A 68 -1.25 6.10 4.47
C PHE A 68 -0.76 4.72 4.04
N ALA A 69 -0.53 4.49 2.74
CA ALA A 69 0.09 3.26 2.25
C ALA A 69 1.55 3.14 2.72
N HIS A 70 2.27 4.27 2.84
CA HIS A 70 3.66 4.28 3.28
C HIS A 70 3.82 4.15 4.80
N HIS A 71 3.10 4.95 5.57
CA HIS A 71 3.29 5.06 7.03
C HIS A 71 2.28 4.26 7.85
N GLY A 72 1.15 3.86 7.27
CA GLY A 72 0.00 3.35 8.01
C GLY A 72 -0.85 4.45 8.63
N SER A 73 -2.13 4.15 8.86
CA SER A 73 -3.12 5.08 9.41
C SER A 73 -2.93 5.37 10.90
N GLU A 74 -2.43 4.41 11.66
CA GLU A 74 -2.31 4.50 13.12
C GLU A 74 -1.16 5.41 13.58
N VAL A 75 -0.18 5.66 12.70
CA VAL A 75 1.00 6.49 13.00
C VAL A 75 0.81 7.94 12.53
N GLN A 76 0.02 8.15 11.49
CA GLN A 76 -0.09 9.46 10.84
C GLN A 76 -1.10 10.39 11.50
N TRP A 77 -0.59 11.51 12.02
CA TRP A 77 -1.41 12.65 12.40
C TRP A 77 -1.55 13.66 11.22
N ILE A 78 -2.64 14.43 11.20
CA ILE A 78 -2.90 15.39 10.10
C ILE A 78 -1.81 16.46 9.95
N GLY A 79 -1.12 16.83 11.04
CA GLY A 79 -0.04 17.79 10.97
C GLY A 79 1.21 17.26 10.26
N ASP A 80 1.47 15.95 10.35
CA ASP A 80 2.63 15.31 9.71
C ASP A 80 2.51 15.38 8.19
N LEU A 81 1.28 15.33 7.68
CA LEU A 81 0.95 15.48 6.26
C LEU A 81 1.29 16.86 5.67
N HIS A 82 1.76 17.83 6.46
CA HIS A 82 2.29 19.11 5.95
C HIS A 82 3.80 19.11 5.74
N SER A 83 4.48 18.08 6.26
CA SER A 83 5.93 17.98 6.26
C SER A 83 6.49 17.83 4.83
N LYS A 84 7.78 18.15 4.70
CA LYS A 84 8.52 17.87 3.47
C LYS A 84 8.60 16.37 3.18
N GLU A 85 8.68 15.56 4.23
CA GLU A 85 8.70 14.10 4.14
C GLU A 85 7.43 13.55 3.48
N SER A 86 6.24 13.98 3.91
CA SER A 86 4.97 13.56 3.30
C SER A 86 4.82 14.00 1.85
N GLU A 87 5.41 15.13 1.48
CA GLU A 87 5.51 15.56 0.08
C GLU A 87 6.43 14.65 -0.73
N ASP A 88 7.59 14.30 -0.18
CA ASP A 88 8.53 13.39 -0.84
C ASP A 88 7.93 11.98 -1.00
N VAL A 89 7.19 11.49 -0.01
CA VAL A 89 6.43 10.23 -0.10
C VAL A 89 5.48 10.27 -1.29
N TYR A 90 4.69 11.34 -1.43
CA TYR A 90 3.76 11.48 -2.54
C TYR A 90 4.47 11.56 -3.90
N VAL A 91 5.53 12.36 -4.01
CA VAL A 91 6.29 12.48 -5.26
C VAL A 91 6.93 11.15 -5.67
N HIS A 92 7.51 10.41 -4.73
CA HIS A 92 8.07 9.08 -5.01
C HIS A 92 6.97 8.09 -5.40
N TRP A 93 5.85 8.11 -4.70
CA TRP A 93 4.69 7.30 -5.05
C TRP A 93 4.21 7.56 -6.48
N GLN A 94 4.05 8.83 -6.88
CA GLN A 94 3.66 9.16 -8.25
C GLN A 94 4.63 8.60 -9.29
N LYS A 95 5.95 8.71 -9.05
CA LYS A 95 6.98 8.15 -9.94
C LYS A 95 6.86 6.64 -10.05
N ARG A 96 6.62 5.94 -8.93
CA ARG A 96 6.42 4.49 -8.92
C ARG A 96 5.19 4.09 -9.71
N ILE A 97 4.04 4.72 -9.46
CA ILE A 97 2.79 4.41 -10.16
C ILE A 97 2.90 4.65 -11.67
N GLN A 98 3.56 5.73 -12.10
CA GLN A 98 3.78 6.03 -13.52
C GLN A 98 4.69 5.00 -14.22
N SER A 99 5.61 4.38 -13.48
CA SER A 99 6.59 3.43 -13.99
C SER A 99 6.33 2.00 -13.51
N LEU A 100 5.12 1.70 -13.05
CA LEU A 100 4.85 0.52 -12.22
C LEU A 100 5.21 -0.80 -12.90
N SER A 101 4.94 -0.94 -14.20
CA SER A 101 5.26 -2.19 -14.91
C SER A 101 6.76 -2.40 -15.13
N TYR A 102 7.53 -1.32 -15.29
CA TYR A 102 8.99 -1.39 -15.39
C TYR A 102 9.60 -1.76 -14.03
N ILE A 103 9.14 -1.12 -12.95
CA ILE A 103 9.56 -1.42 -11.58
C ILE A 103 9.23 -2.87 -11.24
N PHE A 104 8.02 -3.32 -11.56
CA PHE A 104 7.60 -4.70 -11.34
C PHE A 104 8.54 -5.70 -12.03
N GLU A 105 8.85 -5.50 -13.32
CA GLU A 105 9.78 -6.37 -14.04
C GLU A 105 11.18 -6.35 -13.42
N LYS A 106 11.67 -5.17 -13.03
CA LYS A 106 12.97 -5.00 -12.37
C LYS A 106 13.03 -5.77 -11.04
N ASP A 107 12.04 -5.57 -10.18
CA ASP A 107 11.94 -6.23 -8.88
C ASP A 107 11.86 -7.75 -9.04
N LEU A 108 11.09 -8.26 -10.01
CA LEU A 108 11.02 -9.70 -10.29
C LEU A 108 12.36 -10.28 -10.74
N LYS A 109 13.15 -9.53 -11.53
CA LYS A 109 14.49 -9.96 -11.94
C LYS A 109 15.42 -10.05 -10.73
N GLU A 110 15.39 -9.08 -9.83
CA GLU A 110 16.18 -9.11 -8.59
C GLU A 110 15.77 -10.30 -7.69
N VAL A 111 14.46 -10.58 -7.61
CA VAL A 111 13.94 -11.78 -6.92
C VAL A 111 14.47 -13.06 -7.56
N ASN A 112 14.42 -13.17 -8.89
CA ASN A 112 14.88 -14.35 -9.60
C ASN A 112 16.40 -14.56 -9.44
N GLU A 113 17.19 -13.50 -9.56
CA GLU A 113 18.64 -13.53 -9.32
C GLU A 113 18.96 -14.01 -7.89
N PHE A 114 18.20 -13.57 -6.89
CA PHE A 114 18.33 -14.03 -5.51
C PHE A 114 18.09 -15.54 -5.38
N LEU A 115 17.04 -16.06 -6.04
CA LEU A 115 16.69 -17.48 -6.02
C LEU A 115 17.78 -18.33 -6.67
N ILE A 116 18.23 -17.94 -7.88
CA ILE A 116 19.30 -18.61 -8.62
C ILE A 116 20.59 -18.63 -7.81
N ALA A 117 21.00 -17.48 -7.25
CA ALA A 117 22.23 -17.37 -6.48
C ALA A 117 22.24 -18.25 -5.21
N ARG A 118 21.06 -18.63 -4.70
CA ARG A 118 20.91 -19.51 -3.52
C ARG A 118 20.44 -20.92 -3.86
N GLY A 119 20.22 -21.25 -5.13
CA GLY A 119 19.66 -22.53 -5.54
C GLY A 119 18.28 -22.82 -4.93
N LEU A 120 17.43 -21.80 -4.81
CA LEU A 120 16.09 -21.91 -4.25
C LEU A 120 15.04 -21.99 -5.35
N GLU A 121 14.05 -22.86 -5.15
CA GLU A 121 12.86 -22.94 -6.00
C GLU A 121 11.94 -21.74 -5.80
N PHE A 122 11.11 -21.42 -6.80
CA PHE A 122 10.19 -20.28 -6.75
C PHE A 122 9.23 -20.31 -5.55
N ASP A 123 8.68 -21.48 -5.21
CA ASP A 123 7.71 -21.63 -4.12
C ASP A 123 8.29 -21.24 -2.75
N ARG A 124 9.63 -21.31 -2.60
CA ARG A 124 10.34 -20.90 -1.39
C ARG A 124 10.16 -19.42 -1.07
N LEU A 125 9.73 -18.59 -2.02
CA LEU A 125 9.39 -17.20 -1.74
C LEU A 125 8.26 -17.07 -0.71
N PHE A 126 7.32 -18.01 -0.69
CA PHE A 126 6.03 -17.91 0.01
C PHE A 126 5.92 -18.77 1.26
N ASP A 127 6.78 -19.77 1.39
CA ASP A 127 6.81 -20.66 2.54
C ASP A 127 7.03 -19.89 3.87
N VAL A 128 6.31 -20.30 4.90
CA VAL A 128 6.47 -19.83 6.28
C VAL A 128 7.35 -20.82 7.02
N GLU A 129 8.50 -20.34 7.53
CA GLU A 129 9.36 -21.13 8.43
C GLU A 129 9.07 -20.77 9.89
N GLU A 130 9.47 -21.65 10.82
CA GLU A 130 9.28 -21.37 12.24
C GLU A 130 10.00 -20.06 12.62
N ASP A 131 9.25 -19.16 13.24
CA ASP A 131 9.68 -17.85 13.73
C ASP A 131 10.16 -16.85 12.64
N GLU A 132 9.90 -17.13 11.36
CA GLU A 132 10.34 -16.30 10.25
C GLU A 132 9.20 -15.88 9.31
N HIS A 133 9.21 -14.59 8.89
CA HIS A 133 8.36 -14.15 7.79
C HIS A 133 8.84 -14.73 6.46
N PRO A 134 7.93 -15.04 5.51
CA PRO A 134 8.28 -15.47 4.16
C PRO A 134 9.21 -14.50 3.44
N ILE A 135 10.07 -15.04 2.58
CA ILE A 135 11.11 -14.28 1.86
C ILE A 135 10.49 -13.08 1.12
N ILE A 136 9.37 -13.30 0.43
CA ILE A 136 8.71 -12.24 -0.35
C ILE A 136 8.26 -11.07 0.52
N PHE A 137 7.79 -11.34 1.75
CA PHE A 137 7.38 -10.30 2.69
C PHE A 137 8.61 -9.57 3.25
N ARG A 138 9.68 -10.29 3.59
CA ARG A 138 10.94 -9.68 4.06
C ARG A 138 11.56 -8.77 3.02
N PHE A 139 11.45 -9.09 1.73
CA PHE A 139 11.96 -8.23 0.66
C PHE A 139 11.27 -6.86 0.64
N VAL A 140 9.97 -6.81 0.90
CA VAL A 140 9.26 -5.53 1.07
C VAL A 140 9.78 -4.78 2.30
N GLN A 141 9.91 -5.48 3.44
CA GLN A 141 10.40 -4.86 4.69
C GLN A 141 11.82 -4.30 4.56
N GLN A 142 12.67 -4.97 3.79
CA GLN A 142 14.05 -4.57 3.50
C GLN A 142 14.17 -3.59 2.33
N ARG A 143 13.04 -3.20 1.71
CA ARG A 143 12.98 -2.33 0.51
C ARG A 143 13.78 -2.88 -0.68
N MET A 144 13.89 -4.21 -0.77
CA MET A 144 14.45 -4.88 -1.96
C MET A 144 13.46 -4.88 -3.11
N ILE A 145 12.16 -4.96 -2.82
CA ILE A 145 11.09 -4.80 -3.80
C ILE A 145 10.11 -3.74 -3.31
N GLU A 146 9.42 -3.11 -4.24
CA GLU A 146 8.33 -2.19 -3.92
C GLU A 146 7.10 -2.97 -3.43
N VAL A 147 6.33 -2.37 -2.52
CA VAL A 147 5.11 -2.99 -1.99
C VAL A 147 4.08 -3.23 -3.09
N GLU A 148 4.06 -2.40 -4.13
CA GLU A 148 3.20 -2.60 -5.29
C GLU A 148 3.57 -3.89 -6.03
N THR A 149 4.85 -4.28 -6.09
CA THR A 149 5.28 -5.57 -6.66
C THR A 149 4.71 -6.73 -5.85
N TYR A 150 4.83 -6.69 -4.52
CA TYR A 150 4.21 -7.68 -3.64
C TYR A 150 2.71 -7.82 -3.88
N ILE A 151 1.99 -6.69 -3.92
CA ILE A 151 0.53 -6.66 -4.16
C ILE A 151 0.17 -7.24 -5.52
N ILE A 152 0.92 -6.89 -6.58
CA ILE A 152 0.67 -7.43 -7.92
C ILE A 152 0.90 -8.95 -7.92
N MET A 153 1.97 -9.44 -7.30
CA MET A 153 2.23 -10.87 -7.21
C MET A 153 1.13 -11.59 -6.46
N ASP A 154 0.68 -11.04 -5.33
CA ASP A 154 -0.38 -11.64 -4.53
C ASP A 154 -1.73 -11.64 -5.26
N LYS A 155 -2.05 -10.57 -6.01
CA LYS A 155 -3.25 -10.54 -6.86
C LYS A 155 -3.25 -11.64 -7.91
N ILE A 156 -2.08 -12.06 -8.39
CA ILE A 156 -1.91 -13.13 -9.40
C ILE A 156 -1.94 -14.52 -8.75
N LEU A 157 -1.26 -14.70 -7.61
CA LEU A 157 -0.93 -16.01 -7.05
C LEU A 157 -1.74 -16.36 -5.78
N GLY A 158 -2.33 -15.36 -5.12
CA GLY A 158 -3.13 -15.50 -3.90
C GLY A 158 -2.37 -16.11 -2.72
N PHE A 159 -1.08 -15.78 -2.56
CA PHE A 159 -0.23 -16.41 -1.56
C PHE A 159 -0.44 -15.82 -0.15
N SER A 160 -0.86 -14.56 -0.01
CA SER A 160 -1.01 -13.87 1.27
C SER A 160 -1.98 -14.60 2.20
N LYS A 161 -3.06 -15.16 1.65
CA LYS A 161 -4.04 -15.97 2.39
C LYS A 161 -3.45 -17.27 2.91
N ARG A 162 -2.52 -17.88 2.18
CA ARG A 162 -1.81 -19.09 2.64
C ARG A 162 -0.88 -18.73 3.77
N ILE A 163 -0.05 -17.70 3.58
CA ILE A 163 0.84 -17.17 4.61
C ILE A 163 0.07 -16.82 5.88
N ALA A 164 -1.08 -16.16 5.76
CA ALA A 164 -1.91 -15.76 6.90
C ALA A 164 -2.44 -16.94 7.73
N ASN A 165 -2.62 -18.12 7.12
CA ASN A 165 -3.05 -19.33 7.84
C ASN A 165 -1.88 -20.01 8.57
N ASP A 166 -0.67 -19.90 8.02
CA ASP A 166 0.50 -20.63 8.49
C ASP A 166 1.35 -19.82 9.49
N ILE A 167 1.30 -18.48 9.40
CA ILE A 167 2.08 -17.60 10.28
C ILE A 167 1.56 -17.60 11.72
N LYS A 168 2.46 -17.88 12.67
CA LYS A 168 2.14 -17.91 14.12
C LYS A 168 2.16 -16.51 14.74
N GLU A 169 2.98 -15.61 14.21
CA GLU A 169 3.07 -14.21 14.65
C GLU A 169 1.78 -13.45 14.33
N SER A 170 1.30 -12.65 15.29
CA SER A 170 -0.02 -12.03 15.27
C SER A 170 -0.03 -10.51 15.12
N TYR A 171 1.13 -9.85 15.06
CA TYR A 171 1.23 -8.39 15.04
C TYR A 171 1.78 -7.83 13.73
N ILE A 172 3.01 -8.17 13.33
CA ILE A 172 3.69 -7.50 12.21
C ILE A 172 3.06 -7.87 10.87
N PHE A 173 3.05 -9.16 10.49
CA PHE A 173 2.50 -9.57 9.21
C PHE A 173 1.01 -9.23 9.05
N PRO A 174 0.12 -9.51 10.03
CA PRO A 174 -1.30 -9.19 9.87
C PRO A 174 -1.58 -7.70 9.68
N SER A 175 -0.86 -6.83 10.40
CA SER A 175 -1.05 -5.37 10.28
C SER A 175 -0.57 -4.83 8.93
N GLU A 176 0.60 -5.27 8.46
CA GLU A 176 1.15 -4.90 7.17
C GLU A 176 0.32 -5.47 6.01
N GLN A 177 -0.07 -6.74 6.08
CA GLN A 177 -0.91 -7.37 5.07
C GLN A 177 -2.25 -6.65 4.94
N TYR A 178 -2.89 -6.30 6.06
CA TYR A 178 -4.11 -5.49 6.02
C TYR A 178 -3.88 -4.16 5.29
N ARG A 179 -2.76 -3.48 5.57
CA ARG A 179 -2.41 -2.23 4.86
C ARG A 179 -2.23 -2.48 3.36
N TYR A 180 -1.60 -3.58 2.97
CA TYR A 180 -1.37 -3.93 1.56
C TYR A 180 -2.68 -4.23 0.84
N ASP A 181 -3.59 -4.98 1.47
CA ASP A 181 -4.91 -5.28 0.93
C ASP A 181 -5.73 -4.01 0.70
N ARG A 182 -5.73 -3.11 1.69
CA ARG A 182 -6.39 -1.79 1.60
C ARG A 182 -5.77 -0.92 0.52
N TYR A 183 -4.44 -0.92 0.42
CA TYR A 183 -3.74 -0.19 -0.62
C TYR A 183 -4.06 -0.73 -2.03
N ALA A 184 -4.14 -2.06 -2.18
CA ALA A 184 -4.42 -2.72 -3.45
C ALA A 184 -5.73 -2.27 -4.09
N GLU A 185 -6.75 -1.92 -3.28
CA GLU A 185 -8.04 -1.43 -3.78
C GLU A 185 -7.90 -0.07 -4.52
N PHE A 186 -6.87 0.73 -4.23
CA PHE A 186 -6.58 1.99 -4.94
C PHE A 186 -5.70 1.82 -6.19
N LEU A 187 -5.14 0.63 -6.43
CA LEU A 187 -4.27 0.39 -7.56
C LEU A 187 -5.08 -0.10 -8.77
N ASN A 188 -5.00 0.63 -9.89
CA ASN A 188 -5.57 0.20 -11.15
C ASN A 188 -4.65 -0.83 -11.83
N LEU A 189 -4.76 -2.10 -11.44
CA LEU A 189 -3.90 -3.18 -11.92
C LEU A 189 -4.61 -4.04 -12.97
N GLU A 190 -4.12 -3.98 -14.21
CA GLU A 190 -4.50 -4.87 -15.32
C GLU A 190 -3.78 -6.22 -15.22
N SER A 191 -4.49 -7.28 -14.81
CA SER A 191 -3.91 -8.60 -14.50
C SER A 191 -3.08 -9.19 -15.64
N ASP A 192 -3.59 -9.14 -16.87
CA ASP A 192 -2.99 -9.84 -18.02
C ASP A 192 -1.59 -9.32 -18.36
N LYS A 193 -1.37 -8.01 -18.19
CA LYS A 193 -0.07 -7.38 -18.41
C LYS A 193 0.96 -7.92 -17.42
N TYR A 194 0.63 -7.93 -16.15
CA TYR A 194 1.54 -8.34 -15.09
C TYR A 194 1.79 -9.85 -15.08
N ILE A 195 0.80 -10.67 -15.44
CA ILE A 195 0.99 -12.12 -15.64
C ILE A 195 2.03 -12.39 -16.74
N LYS A 196 1.95 -11.68 -17.87
CA LYS A 196 2.93 -11.83 -18.97
C LYS A 196 4.34 -11.45 -18.53
N ILE A 197 4.49 -10.35 -17.81
CA ILE A 197 5.80 -9.92 -17.28
C ILE A 197 6.35 -10.98 -16.32
N MET A 198 5.54 -11.46 -15.37
CA MET A 198 5.97 -12.44 -14.39
C MET A 198 6.45 -13.74 -15.04
N LYS A 199 5.65 -14.30 -15.96
CA LYS A 199 6.05 -15.48 -16.73
C LYS A 199 7.33 -15.23 -17.54
N GLY A 200 7.44 -14.07 -18.19
CA GLY A 200 8.64 -13.71 -18.93
C GLY A 200 9.91 -13.66 -18.10
N VAL A 201 9.83 -13.39 -16.80
CA VAL A 201 11.00 -13.38 -15.90
C VAL A 201 11.34 -14.78 -15.40
N PHE A 202 10.36 -15.54 -14.92
CA PHE A 202 10.60 -16.84 -14.28
C PHE A 202 10.68 -18.02 -15.26
N ASP A 203 10.01 -17.96 -16.42
CA ASP A 203 10.07 -19.03 -17.43
C ASP A 203 11.30 -18.89 -18.36
N ALA A 204 11.84 -17.68 -18.53
CA ALA A 204 12.99 -17.43 -19.41
C ALA A 204 14.34 -17.94 -18.87
N THR A 205 14.35 -18.51 -17.66
CA THR A 205 15.56 -19.07 -17.02
C THR A 205 15.55 -20.59 -16.93
N THR A 206 14.51 -21.23 -17.50
CA THR A 206 14.42 -22.71 -17.65
C THR A 206 15.02 -23.26 -18.96
N GLU A 207 15.66 -22.41 -19.78
CA GLU A 207 16.48 -22.81 -20.95
C GLU A 207 17.97 -22.62 -20.67
#